data_AF-A0A1Q3MT86-F1
#
_entry.id   AF-A0A1Q3MT86-F1
#
_cell.length_a   1.000
_cell.length_b   1.000
_cell.length_c   1.000
_cell.angle_alpha   90.00
_cell.angle_beta   90.00
_cell.angle_gamma   90.00
#
_symmetry.space_group_name_H-M   'P 1'
#
loop_
_entity.id
_entity.type
_entity.pdbx_description
1 polymer ?
#
loop_
_entity_poly.entity_id
_entity_poly.type
_entity_poly.pdbx_seq_one_letter_code
_entity_poly.pdbx_strand_id
1 'polypeptide(L)'
;MPKKSKELSALSVAKIKETGRHSVGGVDGLCLNVEGNSRVWILRAVVGKRLDKDGKLKPHRRDIGIGPYPEVSLAEARAKATELRLQIRNGIDPIAHKQEQLEKLRIQQLRNKTFIECAKVVIANKTRELKNQKHIGQWSSTLESYIYPTLGDLSIGTITKVDIAEVLKPIWIEKNETAKRIRGRIETIFDYAKAMGYFEGDNPAAWKGNLEPILGNLKQESRPHPSLPYEQIAEFIQHLRQKKGISPKALEFTILTACRSGEIFGAKWQEIDFKNKVWIIPK
;
A
#
# COMPACT_ATOMS: atom_id res chain seq x y z
N MET A 1 3.50 -48.59 30.13
CA MET A 1 2.51 -48.25 29.08
C MET A 1 1.85 -46.93 29.42
N PRO A 2 1.58 -46.03 28.46
CA PRO A 2 0.82 -44.81 28.74
C PRO A 2 -0.59 -45.17 29.23
N LYS A 3 -1.04 -44.48 30.29
CA LYS A 3 -2.34 -44.72 30.93
C LYS A 3 -3.46 -44.33 29.94
N LYS A 4 -4.04 -45.31 29.24
CA LYS A 4 -5.20 -45.08 28.35
C LYS A 4 -6.42 -44.71 29.19
N SER A 5 -7.04 -43.58 28.89
CA SER A 5 -8.28 -43.16 29.56
C SER A 5 -9.44 -44.04 29.12
N LYS A 6 -10.34 -44.38 30.06
CA LYS A 6 -11.57 -45.10 29.77
C LYS A 6 -12.39 -44.35 28.71
N GLU A 7 -12.87 -45.07 27.70
CA GLU A 7 -13.71 -44.50 26.67
C GLU A 7 -15.13 -44.27 27.21
N LEU A 8 -15.57 -43.01 27.17
CA LEU A 8 -16.89 -42.61 27.64
C LEU A 8 -17.92 -42.65 26.50
N SER A 9 -19.17 -42.96 26.84
CA SER A 9 -20.30 -42.81 25.91
C SER A 9 -20.80 -41.37 25.89
N ALA A 10 -21.56 -40.98 24.86
CA ALA A 10 -22.15 -39.65 24.76
C ALA A 10 -23.04 -39.30 25.98
N LEU A 11 -23.77 -40.29 26.51
CA LEU A 11 -24.58 -40.12 27.72
C LEU A 11 -23.72 -39.85 28.96
N SER A 12 -22.59 -40.56 29.11
CA SER A 12 -21.66 -40.33 30.21
C SER A 12 -21.02 -38.95 30.13
N VAL A 13 -20.64 -38.51 28.93
CA VAL A 13 -20.10 -37.16 28.68
C VAL A 13 -21.12 -36.08 29.00
N ALA A 14 -22.38 -36.26 28.61
CA ALA A 14 -23.45 -35.28 28.85
C ALA A 14 -23.66 -35.00 30.35
N LYS A 15 -23.43 -36.00 31.20
CA LYS A 15 -23.54 -35.92 32.67
C LYS A 15 -22.38 -35.17 33.33
N ILE A 16 -21.28 -34.93 32.61
CA ILE A 16 -20.13 -34.18 33.14
C ILE A 16 -20.50 -32.70 33.23
N LYS A 17 -20.57 -32.20 34.47
CA LYS A 17 -20.85 -30.80 34.82
C LYS A 17 -19.81 -30.20 35.78
N GLU A 18 -18.98 -31.04 36.36
CA GLU A 18 -17.95 -30.60 37.30
C GLU A 18 -16.87 -29.81 36.56
N THR A 19 -16.49 -28.65 37.13
CA THR A 19 -15.43 -27.82 36.56
C THR A 19 -14.11 -28.58 36.56
N GLY A 20 -13.39 -28.49 35.45
CA GLY A 20 -12.14 -29.18 35.26
C GLY A 20 -12.06 -29.89 33.92
N ARG A 21 -11.00 -30.69 33.79
CA ARG A 21 -10.65 -31.34 32.54
C ARG A 21 -10.87 -32.83 32.63
N HIS A 22 -11.76 -33.34 31.79
CA HIS A 22 -12.24 -34.71 31.83
C HIS A 22 -11.79 -35.45 30.58
N SER A 23 -10.90 -36.44 30.73
CA SER A 23 -10.50 -37.30 29.61
C SER A 23 -11.66 -38.20 29.18
N VAL A 24 -12.03 -38.18 27.90
CA VAL A 24 -13.21 -38.90 27.40
C VAL A 24 -12.88 -40.20 26.64
N GLY A 25 -11.59 -40.49 26.45
CA GLY A 25 -11.10 -41.66 25.73
C GLY A 25 -11.51 -41.71 24.25
N GLY A 26 -11.23 -42.84 23.59
CA GLY A 26 -11.34 -43.02 22.15
C GLY A 26 -10.15 -42.45 21.37
N VAL A 27 -9.77 -41.19 21.63
CA VAL A 27 -8.57 -40.56 21.06
C VAL A 27 -7.63 -40.08 22.16
N ASP A 28 -6.35 -40.44 22.06
CA ASP A 28 -5.34 -40.06 23.04
C ASP A 28 -5.23 -38.54 23.20
N GLY A 29 -5.42 -38.06 24.43
CA GLY A 29 -5.35 -36.64 24.77
C GLY A 29 -6.64 -35.86 24.52
N LEU A 30 -7.73 -36.49 24.04
CA LEU A 30 -9.03 -35.84 23.92
C LEU A 30 -9.69 -35.69 25.30
N CYS A 31 -10.05 -34.46 25.63
CA CYS A 31 -10.68 -34.08 26.89
C CYS A 31 -11.89 -33.16 26.64
N LEU A 32 -12.87 -33.24 27.53
CA LEU A 32 -13.88 -32.20 27.72
C LEU A 32 -13.38 -31.26 28.82
N ASN A 33 -13.21 -29.99 28.50
CA ASN A 33 -12.89 -28.95 29.48
C ASN A 33 -14.18 -28.24 29.88
N VAL A 34 -14.49 -28.24 31.17
CA VAL A 34 -15.66 -27.59 31.75
C VAL A 34 -15.20 -26.43 32.61
N GLU A 35 -15.69 -25.23 32.33
CA GLU A 35 -15.36 -24.02 33.08
C GLU A 35 -16.64 -23.20 33.28
N GLY A 36 -17.16 -23.21 34.52
CA GLY A 36 -18.50 -22.69 34.81
C GLY A 36 -19.56 -23.42 33.96
N ASN A 37 -20.30 -22.65 33.15
CA ASN A 37 -21.30 -23.20 32.23
C ASN A 37 -20.73 -23.53 30.83
N SER A 38 -19.47 -23.20 30.55
CA SER A 38 -18.83 -23.47 29.26
C SER A 38 -18.26 -24.87 29.22
N ARG A 39 -18.48 -25.58 28.10
CA ARG A 39 -17.92 -26.91 27.85
C ARG A 39 -17.29 -26.93 26.48
N VAL A 40 -16.01 -27.27 26.40
CA VAL A 40 -15.22 -27.20 25.17
C VAL A 40 -14.39 -28.47 25.00
N TRP A 41 -14.35 -28.97 23.77
CA TRP A 41 -13.48 -30.08 23.39
C TRP A 41 -12.05 -29.61 23.19
N ILE A 42 -11.11 -30.27 23.85
CA ILE A 42 -9.67 -29.97 23.76
C ILE A 42 -8.91 -31.26 23.45
N LEU A 43 -8.04 -31.21 22.44
CA LEU A 43 -7.04 -32.24 22.19
C LEU A 43 -5.68 -31.79 22.76
N ARG A 44 -5.13 -32.59 23.66
CA ARG A 44 -3.78 -32.40 24.19
C ARG A 44 -2.80 -33.25 23.41
N ALA A 45 -1.92 -32.61 22.65
CA ALA A 45 -0.96 -33.31 21.81
C ALA A 45 0.43 -32.69 21.91
N VAL A 46 1.45 -33.51 21.66
CA VAL A 46 2.83 -33.05 21.46
C VAL A 46 2.96 -32.70 19.98
N VAL A 47 3.12 -31.42 19.66
CA VAL A 47 3.19 -30.91 18.28
C VAL A 47 4.62 -30.84 17.74
N GLY A 48 5.63 -31.20 18.55
CA GLY A 48 7.05 -31.20 18.15
C GLY A 48 7.98 -31.10 19.36
N LYS A 49 9.16 -30.53 19.15
CA LYS A 49 10.12 -30.17 20.22
C LYS A 49 10.35 -28.66 20.21
N ARG A 50 10.58 -28.06 21.37
CA ARG A 50 10.98 -26.65 21.52
C ARG A 50 12.20 -26.56 22.43
N LEU A 51 13.05 -25.55 22.21
CA LEU A 51 14.11 -25.21 23.15
C LEU A 51 13.49 -24.60 24.41
N ASP A 52 13.98 -24.99 25.58
CA ASP A 52 13.70 -24.30 26.83
C ASP A 52 14.67 -23.14 27.07
N LYS A 53 14.51 -22.44 28.20
CA LYS A 53 15.35 -21.29 28.58
C LYS A 53 16.83 -21.67 28.75
N ASP A 54 17.12 -22.95 28.93
CA ASP A 54 18.46 -23.51 29.14
C ASP A 54 19.01 -24.15 27.84
N GLY A 55 18.34 -23.94 26.69
CA GLY A 55 18.75 -24.48 25.40
C GLY A 55 18.50 -25.98 25.20
N LYS A 56 17.71 -26.63 26.07
CA LYS A 56 17.40 -28.06 25.95
C LYS A 56 16.11 -28.30 25.16
N LEU A 57 16.14 -29.28 24.26
CA LEU A 57 14.97 -29.70 23.49
C LEU A 57 13.97 -30.45 24.38
N LYS A 58 12.78 -29.84 24.59
CA LYS A 58 11.66 -30.44 25.32
C LYS A 58 10.45 -30.67 24.41
N PRO A 59 9.63 -31.71 24.64
CA PRO A 59 8.39 -31.92 23.91
C PRO A 59 7.47 -30.69 24.00
N HIS A 60 7.07 -30.15 22.86
CA HIS A 60 6.16 -29.02 22.80
C HIS A 60 4.72 -29.54 22.89
N ARG A 61 4.14 -29.46 24.10
CA ARG A 61 2.74 -29.82 24.33
C ARG A 61 1.85 -28.61 24.10
N ARG A 62 0.78 -28.78 23.33
CA ARG A 62 -0.28 -27.77 23.15
C ARG A 62 -1.65 -28.38 23.43
N ASP A 63 -2.53 -27.51 23.91
CA ASP A 63 -3.96 -27.78 24.05
C ASP A 63 -4.65 -27.18 22.80
N ILE A 64 -5.25 -28.02 21.96
CA ILE A 64 -5.88 -27.64 20.68
C ILE A 64 -7.39 -27.69 20.86
N GLY A 65 -8.07 -26.54 20.75
CA GLY A 65 -9.52 -26.47 20.82
C GLY A 65 -10.17 -27.06 19.56
N ILE A 66 -11.14 -27.95 19.74
CA ILE A 66 -11.89 -28.60 18.65
C ILE A 66 -13.25 -27.91 18.43
N GLY A 67 -13.86 -27.41 19.51
CA GLY A 67 -15.11 -26.65 19.45
C GLY A 67 -15.95 -26.77 20.74
N PRO A 68 -17.03 -25.99 20.85
CA PRO A 68 -17.93 -26.01 22.00
C PRO A 68 -18.80 -27.28 22.02
N TYR A 69 -19.14 -27.75 23.21
CA TYR A 69 -20.13 -28.80 23.46
C TYR A 69 -21.43 -28.13 23.96
N PRO A 70 -22.63 -28.50 23.47
CA PRO A 70 -22.92 -29.69 22.67
C PRO A 70 -22.90 -29.50 21.14
N GLU A 71 -22.60 -28.31 20.63
CA GLU A 71 -22.61 -28.01 19.19
C GLU A 71 -21.73 -28.99 18.38
N VAL A 72 -20.54 -29.29 18.90
CA VAL A 72 -19.71 -30.39 18.41
C VAL A 72 -20.00 -31.65 19.21
N SER A 73 -20.52 -32.68 18.55
CA SER A 73 -20.81 -33.96 19.18
C SER A 73 -19.54 -34.72 19.61
N LEU A 74 -19.66 -35.69 20.52
CA LEU A 74 -18.53 -36.54 20.91
C LEU A 74 -17.92 -37.29 19.71
N ALA A 75 -18.77 -37.74 18.77
CA ALA A 75 -18.34 -38.44 17.57
C ALA A 75 -17.52 -37.51 16.65
N GLU A 76 -18.01 -36.30 16.40
CA GLU A 76 -17.27 -35.27 15.64
C GLU A 76 -15.97 -34.88 16.34
N ALA A 77 -16.00 -34.73 17.67
CA ALA A 77 -14.81 -34.39 18.44
C ALA A 77 -13.72 -35.47 18.29
N ARG A 78 -14.09 -36.75 18.30
CA ARG A 78 -13.16 -37.87 18.03
C ARG A 78 -12.64 -37.87 16.60
N ALA A 79 -13.51 -37.63 15.62
CA ALA A 79 -13.11 -37.54 14.21
C ALA A 79 -12.08 -36.41 14.00
N LYS A 80 -12.40 -35.18 14.43
CA LYS A 80 -11.50 -34.02 14.36
C LYS A 80 -10.21 -34.23 15.15
N ALA A 81 -10.28 -34.84 16.33
CA ALA A 81 -9.09 -35.15 17.12
C ALA A 81 -8.15 -36.14 16.40
N THR A 82 -8.72 -37.13 15.70
CA THR A 82 -7.96 -38.10 14.91
C THR A 82 -7.25 -37.43 13.74
N GLU A 83 -7.95 -36.54 13.03
CA GLU A 83 -7.38 -35.74 11.93
C GLU A 83 -6.23 -34.84 12.41
N LEU A 84 -6.43 -34.11 13.52
CA LEU A 84 -5.39 -33.26 14.10
C LEU A 84 -4.16 -34.08 14.53
N ARG A 85 -4.35 -35.28 15.07
CA ARG A 85 -3.23 -36.19 15.41
C ARG A 85 -2.52 -36.71 14.16
N LEU A 86 -3.24 -36.91 13.05
CA LEU A 86 -2.63 -37.29 11.77
C LEU A 86 -1.76 -36.15 11.23
N GLN A 87 -2.25 -34.91 11.26
CA GLN A 87 -1.47 -33.72 10.88
C GLN A 87 -0.18 -33.60 11.70
N ILE A 88 -0.28 -33.77 13.03
CA ILE A 88 0.87 -33.76 13.94
C ILE A 88 1.86 -34.88 13.62
N ARG A 89 1.37 -36.08 13.31
CA ARG A 89 2.21 -37.22 12.91
C ARG A 89 2.97 -36.93 11.61
N ASN A 90 2.35 -36.16 10.70
CA ASN A 90 2.96 -35.71 9.46
C ASN A 90 3.88 -34.48 9.64
N GLY A 91 4.16 -34.07 10.89
CA GLY A 91 5.07 -32.96 11.21
C GLY A 91 4.45 -31.56 11.10
N ILE A 92 3.12 -31.46 10.93
CA ILE A 92 2.42 -30.18 10.84
C ILE A 92 1.90 -29.80 12.23
N ASP A 93 2.27 -28.62 12.74
CA ASP A 93 1.61 -28.02 13.93
C ASP A 93 0.28 -27.41 13.49
N PRO A 94 -0.89 -27.98 13.87
CA PRO A 94 -2.19 -27.53 13.36
C PRO A 94 -2.53 -26.09 13.75
N ILE A 95 -2.02 -25.61 14.90
CA ILE A 95 -2.25 -24.22 15.34
C ILE A 95 -1.44 -23.27 14.46
N ALA A 96 -0.16 -23.57 14.26
CA ALA A 96 0.71 -22.76 13.39
C ALA A 96 0.18 -22.76 11.96
N HIS A 97 -0.26 -23.91 11.44
CA HIS A 97 -0.81 -24.02 10.09
C HIS A 97 -2.09 -23.18 9.92
N LYS A 98 -3.01 -23.23 10.89
CA LYS A 98 -4.22 -22.39 10.87
C LYS A 98 -3.89 -20.89 10.92
N GLN A 99 -2.91 -20.50 11.73
CA GLN A 99 -2.44 -19.10 11.79
C GLN A 99 -1.82 -18.66 10.46
N GLU A 100 -1.01 -19.51 9.84
CA GLU A 100 -0.41 -19.25 8.53
C GLU A 100 -1.48 -19.08 7.44
N GLN A 101 -2.52 -19.91 7.44
CA GLN A 101 -3.64 -19.76 6.50
C GLN A 101 -4.41 -18.45 6.70
N LEU A 102 -4.68 -18.05 7.95
CA LEU A 102 -5.34 -16.79 8.25
C LEU A 102 -4.49 -15.59 7.82
N GLU A 103 -3.18 -15.64 8.05
CA GLU A 103 -2.27 -14.59 7.62
C GLU A 103 -2.18 -14.51 6.09
N LYS A 104 -2.16 -15.65 5.38
CA LYS A 104 -2.24 -15.69 3.91
C LYS A 104 -3.53 -15.05 3.39
N LEU A 105 -4.68 -15.33 4.01
CA LEU A 105 -5.96 -14.72 3.64
C LEU A 105 -5.94 -13.21 3.89
N ARG A 106 -5.39 -12.77 5.02
CA ARG A 106 -5.23 -11.35 5.34
C ARG A 106 -4.34 -10.66 4.32
N ILE A 107 -3.19 -11.23 3.98
CA ILE A 107 -2.28 -10.71 2.97
C ILE A 107 -2.95 -10.65 1.59
N GLN A 108 -3.69 -11.68 1.19
CA GLN A 108 -4.46 -11.67 -0.07
C GLN A 108 -5.48 -10.52 -0.11
N GLN A 109 -6.21 -10.29 0.98
CA GLN A 109 -7.14 -9.17 1.07
C GLN A 109 -6.43 -7.82 0.98
N LEU A 110 -5.25 -7.69 1.59
CA LEU A 110 -4.43 -6.48 1.51
C LEU A 110 -3.92 -6.24 0.07
N ARG A 111 -3.52 -7.30 -0.64
CA ARG A 111 -3.04 -7.23 -2.03
C ARG A 111 -4.14 -6.96 -3.06
N ASN A 112 -5.41 -7.16 -2.72
CA ASN A 112 -6.54 -6.85 -3.60
C ASN A 112 -6.82 -5.34 -3.74
N LYS A 113 -6.02 -4.47 -3.12
CA LYS A 113 -6.16 -3.02 -3.28
C LYS A 113 -5.87 -2.60 -4.72
N THR A 114 -6.73 -1.74 -5.27
CA THR A 114 -6.55 -1.24 -6.63
C THR A 114 -5.55 -0.09 -6.68
N PHE A 115 -5.04 0.20 -7.87
CA PHE A 115 -4.17 1.36 -8.09
C PHE A 115 -4.87 2.67 -7.70
N ILE A 116 -6.14 2.86 -8.07
CA ILE A 116 -6.92 4.06 -7.74
C ILE A 116 -7.05 4.24 -6.23
N GLU A 117 -7.34 3.16 -5.48
CA GLU A 117 -7.45 3.24 -4.02
C GLU A 117 -6.14 3.72 -3.39
N CYS A 118 -5.01 3.16 -3.82
CA CYS A 118 -3.69 3.57 -3.35
C CYS A 118 -3.39 5.03 -3.74
N ALA A 119 -3.68 5.41 -4.99
CA ALA A 119 -3.47 6.76 -5.50
C ALA A 119 -4.24 7.81 -4.70
N LYS A 120 -5.50 7.55 -4.34
CA LYS A 120 -6.34 8.47 -3.55
C LYS A 120 -5.71 8.78 -2.19
N VAL A 121 -5.18 7.78 -1.49
CA VAL A 121 -4.50 8.00 -0.19
C VAL A 121 -3.22 8.82 -0.39
N VAL A 122 -2.41 8.49 -1.40
CA VAL A 122 -1.16 9.22 -1.69
C VAL A 122 -1.45 10.68 -2.02
N ILE A 123 -2.46 10.97 -2.83
CA ILE A 123 -2.89 12.33 -3.17
C ILE A 123 -3.36 13.06 -1.91
N ALA A 124 -4.15 12.41 -1.04
CA ALA A 124 -4.61 13.01 0.22
C ALA A 124 -3.44 13.34 1.16
N ASN A 125 -2.43 12.47 1.25
CA ASN A 125 -1.22 12.73 2.04
C ASN A 125 -0.40 13.89 1.45
N LYS A 126 -0.18 13.89 0.12
CA LYS A 126 0.51 14.99 -0.57
C LYS A 126 -0.22 16.33 -0.44
N THR A 127 -1.55 16.29 -0.37
CA THR A 127 -2.37 17.49 -0.13
C THR A 127 -2.11 18.12 1.24
N ARG A 128 -1.81 17.30 2.25
CA ARG A 128 -1.46 17.79 3.60
C ARG A 128 -0.04 18.35 3.65
N GLU A 129 0.88 17.79 2.88
CA GLU A 129 2.28 18.24 2.81
C GLU A 129 2.45 19.53 1.99
N LEU A 130 1.72 19.67 0.89
CA LEU A 130 1.91 20.74 -0.08
C LEU A 130 0.91 21.88 0.13
N LYS A 131 1.42 23.08 0.42
CA LYS A 131 0.61 24.31 0.52
C LYS A 131 0.04 24.79 -0.83
N ASN A 132 0.53 24.26 -1.96
CA ASN A 132 0.17 24.74 -3.30
C ASN A 132 -0.90 23.85 -3.96
N GLN A 133 -2.15 24.31 -3.92
CA GLN A 133 -3.32 23.62 -4.49
C GLN A 133 -3.20 23.30 -5.99
N LYS A 134 -2.47 24.12 -6.77
CA LYS A 134 -2.29 23.91 -8.21
C LYS A 134 -1.49 22.66 -8.51
N HIS A 135 -0.48 22.36 -7.70
CA HIS A 135 0.33 21.15 -7.87
C HIS A 135 -0.47 19.89 -7.56
N ILE A 136 -1.38 19.94 -6.59
CA ILE A 136 -2.24 18.81 -6.20
C ILE A 136 -3.26 18.51 -7.30
N GLY A 137 -3.93 19.54 -7.85
CA GLY A 137 -4.86 19.36 -8.98
C GLY A 137 -4.19 18.71 -10.20
N GLN A 138 -2.90 19.00 -10.42
CA GLN A 138 -2.14 18.36 -11.49
C GLN A 138 -1.89 16.87 -11.26
N TRP A 139 -1.87 16.38 -10.02
CA TRP A 139 -1.76 14.93 -9.76
C TRP A 139 -3.02 14.22 -10.21
N SER A 140 -4.18 14.60 -9.65
CA SER A 140 -5.46 13.98 -9.96
C SER A 140 -5.74 14.00 -11.46
N SER A 141 -5.65 15.17 -12.09
CA SER A 141 -5.97 15.33 -13.51
C SER A 141 -5.10 14.43 -14.43
N THR A 142 -3.80 14.30 -14.16
CA THR A 142 -2.95 13.44 -15.00
C THR A 142 -3.18 11.96 -14.76
N LEU A 143 -3.46 11.54 -13.52
CA LEU A 143 -3.73 10.14 -13.22
C LEU A 143 -5.07 9.73 -13.82
N GLU A 144 -6.09 10.58 -13.72
CA GLU A 144 -7.39 10.42 -14.37
C GLU A 144 -7.27 10.35 -15.89
N SER A 145 -6.47 11.23 -16.51
CA SER A 145 -6.37 11.29 -17.96
C SER A 145 -5.55 10.15 -18.57
N TYR A 146 -4.45 9.75 -17.91
CA TYR A 146 -3.45 8.88 -18.52
C TYR A 146 -3.37 7.48 -17.90
N ILE A 147 -3.70 7.32 -16.62
CA ILE A 147 -3.40 6.08 -15.87
C ILE A 147 -4.65 5.30 -15.49
N TYR A 148 -5.67 5.97 -14.95
CA TYR A 148 -6.89 5.30 -14.49
C TYR A 148 -7.64 4.52 -15.57
N PRO A 149 -7.71 4.97 -16.84
CA PRO A 149 -8.40 4.20 -17.87
C PRO A 149 -7.84 2.79 -18.14
N THR A 150 -6.57 2.55 -17.78
CA THR A 150 -5.88 1.29 -18.06
C THR A 150 -5.48 0.54 -16.80
N LEU A 151 -4.86 1.23 -15.84
CA LEU A 151 -4.31 0.62 -14.62
C LEU A 151 -5.18 0.84 -13.38
N GLY A 152 -6.19 1.72 -13.47
CA GLY A 152 -6.87 2.26 -12.31
C GLY A 152 -7.55 1.21 -11.43
N ASP A 153 -8.32 0.31 -12.06
CA ASP A 153 -9.09 -0.72 -11.38
C ASP A 153 -8.31 -2.02 -11.17
N LEU A 154 -7.09 -2.12 -11.71
CA LEU A 154 -6.24 -3.28 -11.51
C LEU A 154 -5.74 -3.33 -10.06
N SER A 155 -5.65 -4.55 -9.53
CA SER A 155 -4.95 -4.80 -8.26
C SER A 155 -3.51 -4.32 -8.39
N ILE A 156 -3.04 -3.53 -7.41
CA ILE A 156 -1.68 -3.00 -7.44
C ILE A 156 -0.63 -4.11 -7.42
N GLY A 157 -0.97 -5.26 -6.84
CA GLY A 157 -0.13 -6.47 -6.81
C GLY A 157 0.05 -7.14 -8.17
N THR A 158 -0.82 -6.89 -9.15
CA THR A 158 -0.79 -7.54 -10.46
C THR A 158 -0.16 -6.67 -11.55
N ILE A 159 0.00 -5.37 -11.31
CA ILE A 159 0.55 -4.43 -12.29
C ILE A 159 2.06 -4.65 -12.42
N THR A 160 2.51 -4.84 -13.66
CA THR A 160 3.91 -5.09 -14.01
C THR A 160 4.57 -3.85 -14.61
N LYS A 161 5.90 -3.91 -14.75
CA LYS A 161 6.67 -2.88 -15.47
C LYS A 161 6.30 -2.78 -16.96
N VAL A 162 5.79 -3.86 -17.55
CA VAL A 162 5.35 -3.86 -18.95
C VAL A 162 4.07 -3.05 -19.08
N ASP A 163 3.09 -3.25 -18.20
CA ASP A 163 1.83 -2.50 -18.19
C ASP A 163 2.10 -0.99 -18.03
N ILE A 164 3.03 -0.62 -17.14
CA ILE A 164 3.42 0.77 -16.92
C ILE A 164 4.10 1.34 -18.18
N ALA A 165 4.99 0.57 -18.80
CA ALA A 165 5.65 1.01 -20.03
C ALA A 165 4.66 1.22 -21.17
N GLU A 166 3.68 0.33 -21.35
CA GLU A 166 2.64 0.46 -22.38
C GLU A 166 1.83 1.74 -22.24
N VAL A 167 1.49 2.12 -21.00
CA VAL A 167 0.75 3.36 -20.74
C VAL A 167 1.60 4.61 -20.99
N LEU A 168 2.90 4.54 -20.70
CA LEU A 168 3.81 5.68 -20.90
C LEU A 168 4.27 5.82 -22.36
N LYS A 169 4.33 4.73 -23.12
CA LYS A 169 4.88 4.68 -24.48
C LYS A 169 4.27 5.72 -25.45
N PRO A 170 2.95 5.94 -25.51
CA PRO A 170 2.35 6.92 -26.43
C PRO A 170 2.80 8.35 -26.17
N ILE A 171 3.04 8.70 -24.90
CA ILE A 171 3.45 10.05 -24.49
C ILE A 171 4.97 10.19 -24.32
N TRP A 172 5.71 9.09 -24.37
CA TRP A 172 7.15 9.07 -24.08
C TRP A 172 7.95 9.91 -25.08
N ILE A 173 7.62 9.79 -26.38
CA ILE A 173 8.29 10.48 -27.48
C ILE A 173 7.80 11.93 -27.58
N GLU A 174 6.49 12.14 -27.68
CA GLU A 174 5.92 13.47 -27.94
C GLU A 174 5.93 14.40 -26.72
N LYS A 175 5.74 13.84 -25.52
CA LYS A 175 5.52 14.59 -24.27
C LYS A 175 6.41 14.06 -23.15
N ASN A 176 7.70 13.92 -23.43
CA ASN A 176 8.68 13.26 -22.55
C ASN A 176 8.67 13.78 -21.10
N GLU A 177 8.61 15.10 -20.88
CA GLU A 177 8.53 15.68 -19.53
C GLU A 177 7.24 15.32 -18.78
N THR A 178 6.12 15.22 -19.51
CA THR A 178 4.84 14.77 -18.93
C THR A 178 4.94 13.29 -18.55
N ALA A 179 5.53 12.47 -19.42
CA ALA A 179 5.73 11.04 -19.17
C ALA A 179 6.65 10.79 -17.97
N LYS A 180 7.78 11.51 -17.85
CA LYS A 180 8.68 11.45 -16.68
C LYS A 180 7.96 11.81 -15.38
N ARG A 181 7.14 12.87 -15.38
CA ARG A 181 6.34 13.27 -14.21
C ARG A 181 5.33 12.21 -13.83
N ILE A 182 4.61 11.66 -14.80
CA ILE A 182 3.63 10.59 -14.56
C ILE A 182 4.32 9.35 -14.00
N ARG A 183 5.45 8.92 -14.58
CA ARG A 183 6.28 7.82 -14.05
C ARG A 183 6.63 8.03 -12.57
N GLY A 184 7.12 9.22 -12.20
CA GLY A 184 7.46 9.52 -10.80
C GLY A 184 6.26 9.48 -9.86
N ARG A 185 5.05 9.79 -10.35
CA ARG A 185 3.79 9.65 -9.58
C ARG A 185 3.43 8.19 -9.38
N ILE A 186 3.52 7.37 -10.43
CA ILE A 186 3.30 5.91 -10.34
C ILE A 186 4.29 5.31 -9.35
N GLU A 187 5.57 5.67 -9.45
CA GLU A 187 6.63 5.24 -8.53
C GLU A 187 6.27 5.56 -7.07
N THR A 188 5.85 6.78 -6.77
CA THR A 188 5.42 7.18 -5.42
C THR A 188 4.24 6.33 -4.90
N ILE A 189 3.30 5.97 -5.79
CA ILE A 189 2.14 5.14 -5.43
C ILE A 189 2.55 3.70 -5.11
N PHE A 190 3.46 3.14 -5.89
CA PHE A 190 4.02 1.81 -5.61
C PHE A 190 4.88 1.78 -4.35
N ASP A 191 5.61 2.86 -4.04
CA ASP A 191 6.36 2.95 -2.78
C ASP A 191 5.44 2.94 -1.57
N TYR A 192 4.30 3.65 -1.66
CA TYR A 192 3.25 3.58 -0.64
C TYR A 192 2.66 2.15 -0.53
N ALA A 193 2.33 1.53 -1.66
CA ALA A 193 1.77 0.18 -1.68
C ALA A 193 2.74 -0.86 -1.08
N LYS A 194 4.04 -0.73 -1.37
CA LYS A 194 5.11 -1.54 -0.78
C LYS A 194 5.20 -1.34 0.73
N ALA A 195 5.18 -0.09 1.20
CA ALA A 195 5.21 0.22 2.64
C ALA A 195 4.00 -0.35 3.41
N MET A 196 2.83 -0.43 2.76
CA MET A 196 1.61 -0.99 3.34
C MET A 196 1.50 -2.52 3.22
N GLY A 197 2.43 -3.18 2.51
CA GLY A 197 2.35 -4.61 2.20
C GLY A 197 1.30 -4.99 1.16
N TYR A 198 0.77 -4.02 0.40
CA TYR A 198 -0.16 -4.25 -0.71
C TYR A 198 0.56 -4.76 -1.97
N PHE A 199 1.86 -4.46 -2.07
CA PHE A 199 2.72 -4.88 -3.17
C PHE A 199 4.04 -5.45 -2.63
N GLU A 200 4.56 -6.48 -3.31
CA GLU A 200 5.85 -7.09 -2.98
C GLU A 200 6.81 -7.04 -4.18
N GLY A 201 8.09 -6.84 -3.90
CA GLY A 201 9.15 -6.78 -4.89
C GLY A 201 9.69 -5.37 -5.13
N ASP A 202 10.37 -5.22 -6.25
CA ASP A 202 10.93 -3.95 -6.69
C ASP A 202 9.87 -3.10 -7.36
N ASN A 203 9.96 -1.78 -7.18
CA ASN A 203 8.99 -0.85 -7.72
C ASN A 203 9.02 -0.93 -9.27
N PRO A 204 7.91 -1.35 -9.93
CA PRO A 204 7.90 -1.56 -11.37
C PRO A 204 7.97 -0.24 -12.16
N ALA A 205 7.71 0.91 -11.51
CA ALA A 205 7.90 2.23 -12.09
C ALA A 205 9.31 2.81 -11.90
N ALA A 206 10.21 2.11 -11.18
CA ALA A 206 11.60 2.51 -11.07
C ALA A 206 12.24 2.64 -12.46
N TRP A 207 13.13 3.63 -12.62
CA TRP A 207 13.77 3.87 -13.91
C TRP A 207 14.89 2.86 -14.18
N LYS A 208 15.98 2.95 -13.40
CA LYS A 208 17.18 2.14 -13.59
C LYS A 208 16.87 0.66 -13.41
N GLY A 209 17.25 -0.15 -14.40
CA GLY A 209 17.04 -1.60 -14.39
C GLY A 209 15.60 -2.06 -14.64
N ASN A 210 14.65 -1.14 -14.80
CA ASN A 210 13.23 -1.45 -15.03
C ASN A 210 12.71 -0.79 -16.30
N LEU A 211 12.22 0.45 -16.22
CA LEU A 211 11.62 1.12 -17.37
C LEU A 211 12.64 1.61 -18.41
N GLU A 212 13.88 1.87 -18.00
CA GLU A 212 14.97 2.36 -18.87
C GLU A 212 15.23 1.47 -20.10
N PRO A 213 15.43 0.15 -19.98
CA PRO A 213 15.63 -0.73 -21.15
C PRO A 213 14.38 -0.88 -22.04
N ILE A 214 13.18 -0.60 -21.52
CA ILE A 214 11.92 -0.77 -22.25
C ILE A 214 11.57 0.49 -23.05
N LEU A 215 11.67 1.65 -22.42
CA LEU A 215 11.28 2.94 -23.01
C LEU A 215 12.45 3.66 -23.69
N GLY A 216 13.68 3.32 -23.33
CA GLY A 216 14.89 3.94 -23.84
C GLY A 216 15.13 5.36 -23.32
N ASN A 217 16.39 5.77 -23.34
CA ASN A 217 16.77 7.14 -23.04
C ASN A 217 16.56 8.01 -24.28
N LEU A 218 15.46 8.77 -24.29
CA LEU A 218 15.31 9.85 -25.24
C LEU A 218 16.26 10.98 -24.82
N LYS A 219 17.30 11.23 -25.62
CA LYS A 219 18.03 12.49 -25.53
C LYS A 219 17.04 13.59 -25.87
N GLN A 220 16.65 14.34 -24.85
CA GLN A 220 15.84 15.53 -25.05
C GLN A 220 16.69 16.48 -25.87
N GLU A 221 16.32 16.68 -27.14
CA GLU A 221 16.88 17.78 -27.90
C GLU A 221 16.49 19.06 -27.18
N SER A 222 17.46 19.69 -26.53
CA SER A 222 17.27 21.00 -25.93
C SER A 222 16.90 21.95 -27.07
N ARG A 223 15.61 22.25 -27.22
CA ARG A 223 15.19 23.35 -28.07
C ARG A 223 15.63 24.63 -27.39
N PRO A 224 16.63 25.36 -27.92
CA PRO A 224 17.00 26.63 -27.33
C PRO A 224 15.76 27.53 -27.36
N HIS A 225 15.49 28.19 -26.24
CA HIS A 225 14.55 29.30 -26.20
C HIS A 225 15.37 30.56 -26.55
N PRO A 226 15.37 31.02 -27.82
CA PRO A 226 16.18 32.17 -28.19
C PRO A 226 15.71 33.39 -27.39
N SER A 227 16.66 34.07 -26.75
CA SER A 227 16.40 35.36 -26.14
C SER A 227 16.35 36.45 -27.20
N LEU A 228 15.57 37.50 -26.94
CA LEU A 228 15.61 38.70 -27.76
C LEU A 228 17.00 39.36 -27.63
N PRO A 229 17.70 39.70 -28.72
CA PRO A 229 18.94 40.47 -28.66
C PRO A 229 18.72 41.82 -27.98
N TYR A 230 19.70 42.28 -27.21
CA TYR A 230 19.60 43.51 -26.42
C TYR A 230 19.30 44.73 -27.31
N GLU A 231 19.88 44.77 -28.50
CA GLU A 231 19.73 45.84 -29.49
C GLU A 231 18.28 45.98 -29.97
N GLN A 232 17.49 44.91 -29.91
CA GLN A 232 16.10 44.89 -30.36
C GLN A 232 15.10 45.27 -29.24
N ILE A 233 15.55 45.42 -27.99
CA ILE A 233 14.66 45.68 -26.85
C ILE A 233 13.91 47.01 -27.03
N ALA A 234 14.60 48.06 -27.50
CA ALA A 234 13.98 49.38 -27.65
C ALA A 234 12.79 49.35 -28.63
N GLU A 235 12.97 48.72 -29.79
CA GLU A 235 11.92 48.53 -30.78
C GLU A 235 10.81 47.61 -30.25
N PHE A 236 11.16 46.54 -29.54
CA PHE A 236 10.19 45.63 -28.95
C PHE A 236 9.28 46.32 -27.92
N ILE A 237 9.83 47.15 -27.03
CA ILE A 237 9.05 47.92 -26.05
C ILE A 237 8.10 48.91 -26.74
N GLN A 238 8.54 49.56 -27.83
CA GLN A 238 7.65 50.44 -28.61
C GLN A 238 6.47 49.67 -29.20
N HIS A 239 6.73 48.50 -29.80
CA HIS A 239 5.68 47.62 -30.29
C HIS A 239 4.74 47.14 -29.18
N LEU A 240 5.28 46.82 -28.00
CA LEU A 240 4.52 46.33 -26.86
C LEU A 240 3.53 47.38 -26.35
N ARG A 241 3.95 48.65 -26.27
CA ARG A 241 3.11 49.79 -25.85
C ARG A 241 1.93 50.09 -26.77
N GLN A 242 2.01 49.68 -28.04
CA GLN A 242 0.91 49.82 -29.01
C GLN A 242 -0.20 48.77 -28.79
N LYS A 243 0.09 47.67 -28.07
CA LYS A 243 -0.89 46.62 -27.80
C LYS A 243 -1.77 47.01 -26.60
N LYS A 244 -3.08 46.79 -26.74
CA LYS A 244 -4.06 47.01 -25.66
C LYS A 244 -4.13 45.80 -24.73
N GLY A 245 -4.48 46.05 -23.47
CA GLY A 245 -4.70 45.00 -22.46
C GLY A 245 -3.64 44.99 -21.36
N ILE A 246 -3.81 44.07 -20.40
CA ILE A 246 -2.93 43.96 -19.24
C ILE A 246 -1.64 43.19 -19.56
N SER A 247 -1.70 42.19 -20.45
CA SER A 247 -0.54 41.35 -20.77
C SER A 247 0.65 42.12 -21.36
N PRO A 248 0.47 43.09 -22.29
CA PRO A 248 1.59 43.91 -22.76
C PRO A 248 2.24 44.74 -21.67
N LYS A 249 1.42 45.36 -20.80
CA LYS A 249 1.91 46.15 -19.65
C LYS A 249 2.63 45.28 -18.62
N ALA A 250 2.11 44.09 -18.35
CA ALA A 250 2.73 43.12 -17.46
C ALA A 250 4.08 42.63 -18.00
N LEU A 251 4.18 42.38 -19.32
CA LEU A 251 5.44 42.00 -19.95
C LEU A 251 6.46 43.15 -19.92
N GLU A 252 6.04 44.39 -20.18
CA GLU A 252 6.90 45.56 -20.06
C GLU A 252 7.43 45.71 -18.62
N PHE A 253 6.54 45.58 -17.63
CA PHE A 253 6.92 45.65 -16.22
C PHE A 253 7.88 44.50 -15.85
N THR A 254 7.64 43.29 -16.37
CA THR A 254 8.55 42.13 -16.22
C THR A 254 9.94 42.43 -16.77
N ILE A 255 10.04 43.08 -17.93
CA ILE A 255 11.32 43.46 -18.55
C ILE A 255 12.05 44.49 -17.68
N LEU A 256 11.32 45.46 -17.12
CA LEU A 256 11.89 46.54 -16.30
C LEU A 256 12.35 46.08 -14.91
N THR A 257 11.71 45.06 -14.33
CA THR A 257 12.01 44.62 -12.95
C THR A 257 12.65 43.24 -12.86
N ALA A 258 12.65 42.46 -13.94
CA ALA A 258 13.10 41.06 -13.98
C ALA A 258 12.37 40.12 -13.00
N CYS A 259 11.16 40.49 -12.57
CA CYS A 259 10.34 39.67 -11.66
C CYS A 259 9.63 38.52 -12.40
N ARG A 260 9.17 37.51 -11.66
CA ARG A 260 8.41 36.40 -12.25
C ARG A 260 7.01 36.88 -12.64
N SER A 261 6.44 36.28 -13.68
CA SER A 261 5.08 36.61 -14.15
C SER A 261 4.03 36.52 -13.03
N GLY A 262 4.14 35.55 -12.12
CA GLY A 262 3.23 35.43 -10.97
C GLY A 262 3.32 36.60 -10.00
N GLU A 263 4.52 37.14 -9.74
CA GLU A 263 4.75 38.31 -8.90
C GLU A 263 4.15 39.56 -9.56
N ILE A 264 4.33 39.69 -10.87
CA ILE A 264 3.82 40.81 -11.68
C ILE A 264 2.29 40.85 -11.70
N PHE A 265 1.64 39.72 -11.99
CA PHE A 265 0.17 39.65 -12.02
C PHE A 265 -0.45 39.68 -10.63
N GLY A 266 0.29 39.31 -9.59
CA GLY A 266 -0.14 39.35 -8.19
C GLY A 266 0.14 40.67 -7.48
N ALA A 267 0.89 41.59 -8.11
CA ALA A 267 1.34 42.83 -7.50
C ALA A 267 0.16 43.70 -7.03
N LYS A 268 0.29 44.27 -5.83
CA LYS A 268 -0.70 45.18 -5.26
C LYS A 268 -0.13 46.58 -5.14
N TRP A 269 -0.97 47.61 -5.33
CA TRP A 269 -0.55 49.01 -5.21
C TRP A 269 0.10 49.35 -3.86
N GLN A 270 -0.33 48.71 -2.77
CA GLN A 270 0.25 48.87 -1.43
C GLN A 270 1.71 48.38 -1.30
N GLU A 271 2.18 47.57 -2.25
CA GLU A 271 3.57 47.07 -2.28
C GLU A 271 4.51 48.08 -2.97
N ILE A 272 3.97 49.08 -3.66
CA ILE A 272 4.74 50.06 -4.42
C ILE A 272 4.80 51.38 -3.63
N ASP A 273 5.99 51.68 -3.13
CA ASP A 273 6.29 52.98 -2.56
C ASP A 273 6.73 53.94 -3.68
N PHE A 274 5.79 54.74 -4.18
CA PHE A 274 6.07 55.73 -5.22
C PHE A 274 6.97 56.86 -4.75
N LYS A 275 7.02 57.15 -3.44
CA LYS A 275 7.87 58.20 -2.88
C LYS A 275 9.32 57.77 -2.93
N ASN A 276 9.60 56.54 -2.48
CA ASN A 276 10.94 55.98 -2.45
C ASN A 276 11.31 55.25 -3.75
N LYS A 277 10.37 55.10 -4.69
CA LYS A 277 10.52 54.38 -5.96
C LYS A 277 10.94 52.92 -5.76
N VAL A 278 10.36 52.27 -4.77
CA VAL A 278 10.66 50.88 -4.40
C VAL A 278 9.41 50.04 -4.53
N TRP A 279 9.54 48.86 -5.14
CA TRP A 279 8.52 47.81 -5.09
C TRP A 279 8.98 46.72 -4.12
N ILE A 280 8.17 46.47 -3.08
CA ILE A 280 8.44 45.49 -2.03
C ILE A 280 7.68 44.20 -2.35
N ILE A 281 8.40 43.17 -2.82
CA ILE A 281 7.79 41.88 -3.17
C ILE A 281 7.62 41.04 -1.89
N PRO A 282 6.38 40.67 -1.50
CA PRO A 282 6.15 39.87 -0.30
C PRO A 282 6.66 38.43 -0.46
N LYS A 283 7.00 37.80 0.66
CA LYS A 283 7.43 36.39 0.72
C LYS A 283 6.28 35.41 0.46
#